data_AF-A0AAW9DVR6-F1
#
_entry.id   AF-A0AAW9DVR6-F1
#
_cell.length_a   1.000
_cell.length_b   1.000
_cell.length_c   1.000
_cell.angle_alpha   90.00
_cell.angle_beta   90.00
_cell.angle_gamma   90.00
#
_symmetry.space_group_name_H-M   'P 1'
#
loop_
_entity.id
_entity.type
_entity.pdbx_description
1 polymer ?
#
loop_
_entity_poly.entity_id
_entity_poly.type
_entity_poly.pdbx_seq_one_letter_code
_entity_poly.pdbx_strand_id
1 'polypeptide(L)' 'MIDCLYLVGRGVPFDVAMTLGEAERVAFVVACGELDGLDFDWASMTWVDR' A
#
# COMPACT_ATOMS: atom_id res chain seq x y z
N MET A 1 -4.33 3.82 -9.06
CA MET A 1 -5.34 2.77 -9.31
C MET A 1 -4.79 1.38 -9.00
N ILE A 2 -3.52 1.11 -9.33
CA ILE A 2 -2.81 -0.13 -8.94
C ILE A 2 -2.84 -0.29 -7.40
N ASP A 3 -2.58 0.80 -6.70
CA ASP A 3 -2.63 1.00 -5.26
C ASP A 3 -4.03 0.72 -4.64
N CYS A 4 -5.14 1.12 -5.27
CA CYS A 4 -6.49 0.74 -4.79
C CYS A 4 -6.73 -0.77 -4.89
N LEU A 5 -6.37 -1.37 -6.04
CA LEU A 5 -6.57 -2.80 -6.29
C LEU A 5 -5.67 -3.65 -5.39
N TYR A 6 -4.45 -3.17 -5.12
CA TYR A 6 -3.54 -3.78 -4.17
C TYR A 6 -4.15 -3.85 -2.76
N LEU A 7 -4.72 -2.74 -2.27
CA LEU A 7 -5.38 -2.71 -0.96
C LEU A 7 -6.58 -3.64 -0.89
N VAL A 8 -7.38 -3.72 -1.96
CA VAL A 8 -8.48 -4.69 -2.06
C VAL A 8 -7.97 -6.14 -2.00
N GLY A 9 -6.86 -6.43 -2.69
CA GLY A 9 -6.18 -7.73 -2.61
C GLY A 9 -5.68 -8.08 -1.19
N ARG A 10 -5.47 -7.08 -0.33
CA ARG A 10 -5.07 -7.24 1.09
C ARG A 10 -6.26 -7.21 2.07
N GLY A 11 -7.50 -7.17 1.56
CA GLY A 11 -8.71 -7.26 2.37
C GLY A 11 -9.34 -5.92 2.76
N VAL A 12 -8.84 -4.80 2.23
CA VAL A 12 -9.54 -3.51 2.36
C VAL A 12 -10.81 -3.55 1.49
N PRO A 13 -11.99 -3.21 2.02
CA PRO A 13 -13.21 -3.16 1.22
C PRO A 13 -13.07 -2.23 0.01
N PHE A 14 -13.66 -2.62 -1.12
CA PHE A 14 -13.51 -1.91 -2.40
C PHE A 14 -14.00 -0.46 -2.32
N ASP A 15 -15.14 -0.24 -1.69
CA ASP A 15 -15.70 1.08 -1.42
C ASP A 15 -14.75 1.94 -0.58
N VAL A 16 -14.17 1.38 0.47
CA VAL A 16 -13.17 2.08 1.31
C VAL A 16 -11.94 2.43 0.46
N ALA A 17 -11.33 1.48 -0.23
CA ALA A 17 -10.12 1.70 -1.04
C ALA A 17 -10.30 2.75 -2.15
N MET A 18 -11.52 2.88 -2.69
CA MET A 18 -11.87 3.85 -3.74
C MET A 18 -12.22 5.23 -3.18
N THR A 19 -12.53 5.34 -1.89
CA THR A 19 -12.78 6.63 -1.21
C THR A 19 -11.53 7.27 -0.62
N LEU A 20 -10.45 6.49 -0.42
CA LEU A 20 -9.19 6.99 0.10
C LEU A 20 -8.55 8.00 -0.86
N GLY A 21 -8.08 9.12 -0.31
CA GLY A 21 -7.22 10.08 -1.00
C GLY A 21 -5.85 9.50 -1.32
N GLU A 22 -5.09 10.19 -2.17
CA GLU A 22 -3.78 9.70 -2.64
C GLU A 22 -2.79 9.47 -1.50
N ALA A 23 -2.70 10.40 -0.54
CA ALA A 23 -1.83 10.26 0.62
C ALA A 23 -2.23 9.08 1.52
N GLU A 24 -3.53 8.82 1.68
CA GLU A 24 -4.04 7.73 2.51
C GLU A 24 -3.75 6.37 1.87
N ARG A 25 -3.87 6.27 0.54
CA ARG A 25 -3.50 5.05 -0.19
C ARG A 25 -2.02 4.74 -0.05
N VAL A 26 -1.15 5.74 -0.19
CA VAL A 26 0.29 5.58 0.02
C VAL A 26 0.60 5.14 1.45
N ALA A 27 -0.05 5.76 2.44
CA ALA A 27 0.13 5.38 3.85
C ALA A 27 -0.28 3.92 4.10
N PHE A 28 -1.38 3.47 3.50
CA PHE A 28 -1.84 2.09 3.61
C PHE A 28 -0.89 1.09 2.94
N VAL A 29 -0.36 1.44 1.77
CA VAL A 29 0.63 0.62 1.06
C VAL A 29 1.91 0.49 1.89
N VAL A 30 2.40 1.60 2.45
CA VAL A 30 3.54 1.63 3.38
C VAL A 30 3.25 0.80 4.65
N ALA A 31 2.06 0.93 5.23
CA ALA A 31 1.64 0.14 6.40
C ALA A 31 1.54 -1.37 6.13
N CYS A 32 1.16 -1.76 4.91
CA CYS A 32 1.16 -3.16 4.50
C CYS A 32 2.58 -3.73 4.39
N GLY A 33 3.59 -2.88 4.26
CA GLY A 33 5.01 -3.25 4.29
C GLY A 33 5.50 -4.03 3.07
N GLU A 34 4.63 -4.39 2.15
CA GLU A 34 4.92 -5.18 0.95
C GLU A 34 4.27 -4.47 -0.25
N LEU A 35 4.95 -4.37 -1.39
CA LEU A 35 4.37 -3.89 -2.65
C LEU A 35 5.19 -4.42 -3.83
N ASP A 36 4.55 -5.12 -4.76
CA ASP A 36 5.18 -5.55 -6.04
C ASP A 36 6.52 -6.31 -5.89
N GLY A 37 6.66 -7.12 -4.83
CA GLY A 37 7.89 -7.86 -4.54
C GLY A 37 8.97 -7.07 -3.78
N LEU A 38 8.67 -5.83 -3.40
CA LEU A 38 9.48 -5.00 -2.50
C LEU A 38 8.93 -5.05 -1.07
N ASP A 39 9.83 -4.92 -0.10
CA ASP A 39 9.52 -4.72 1.32
C ASP A 39 9.80 -3.26 1.71
N PHE A 40 9.00 -2.68 2.60
CA PHE A 40 9.21 -1.31 3.08
C PHE A 40 10.14 -1.29 4.30
N ASP A 41 11.31 -0.68 4.16
CA ASP A 41 12.24 -0.42 5.28
C ASP A 41 11.81 0.84 6.03
N TRP A 42 11.32 0.66 7.26
CA TRP A 42 10.90 1.74 8.14
C TRP A 42 12.07 2.57 8.71
N ALA A 43 13.28 2.01 8.77
CA ALA A 43 14.45 2.71 9.29
C ALA A 43 14.99 3.74 8.27
N SER A 44 15.02 3.37 6.99
CA SER A 44 15.42 4.25 5.90
C SER A 44 14.26 5.00 5.24
N MET A 45 13.02 4.59 5.51
CA MET A 45 11.81 5.03 4.82
C MET A 45 11.85 4.78 3.29
N THR A 46 12.40 3.65 2.87
CA THR A 46 12.55 3.28 1.44
C THR A 46 12.03 1.87 1.15
N TRP A 47 11.60 1.63 -0.09
CA TRP A 47 11.35 0.28 -0.58
C TRP A 47 12.67 -0.42 -0.93
N VAL A 48 12.81 -1.69 -0.52
CA VAL A 48 13.96 -2.55 -0.80
C VAL A 48 13.49 -3.85 -1.46
N ASP A 49 14.33 -4.44 -2.31
CA ASP A 49 14.04 -5.77 -2.87
C ASP A 49 13.97 -6.82 -1.74
N ARG A 50 13.01 -7.73 -1.84
CA ARG A 50 12.82 -8.83 -0.89
C ARG A 50 13.86 -9.93 -1.03
#